data_AF-D3V058-F1
#
_entry.id   AF-D3V058-F1
#
_cell.length_a   1.000
_cell.length_b   1.000
_cell.length_c   1.000
_cell.angle_alpha   90.00
_cell.angle_beta   90.00
_cell.angle_gamma   90.00
#
_symmetry.space_group_name_H-M   'P 1'
#
loop_
_entity.id
_entity.type
_entity.pdbx_description
1 polymer ?
#
loop_
_entity_poly.entity_id
_entity_poly.type
_entity_poly.pdbx_seq_one_letter_code
_entity_poly.pdbx_strand_id
1 'polypeptide(L)'
;MAKKNHQNRKYNAPKIPPQKMTPPLAAAEKANTDVALSASFVSASDLFASFGMTLDIDMSGECLESIKARTQKEGEESFARWLMQFFQACEAMKTLKEKLEEEQKEVSQRLLSHDEKSQRLASQQQQLEDEKHALKLARDGVEQEKVSIVSKRAELTEKERVMNEREINAQFGFAEQNALTMRQLEKHQAQQLSQHQEQLQTLLSEKRQLEEERHRASSELDAIKYRCTEAEAERVRALDLREQDIEQRIKAVDCEKVRLKRWEKELDAEKNDIQKRVSDEIERELGRHSSEVSRMQRKLQKAYDDYDLLKNEHADFQDLKHAMGNTPVAAVLERLERFQAENNELIRKQQSSDMDELLREKDALSKSKYNLERQCYALRVELDETKRELSGKRVAATELQGIALEKRTLEYHKNALELQINELANSIEHLSNAQKTQTPFPAMSLMDSDTQYRARTELETVDDLNQFATELQHRIAQAEEHVELFYPLEEIQVLLGGLAMSQLHIFQGISGTGKTSLAKAFAKAMGG
;
A
#
# COMPACT_ATOMS: atom_id res chain seq x y z
N MET A 1 18.04 -0.83 -84.21
CA MET A 1 19.15 0.05 -84.65
C MET A 1 20.34 -0.86 -84.98
N ALA A 2 20.88 -0.80 -86.20
CA ALA A 2 22.20 -0.21 -86.55
C ALA A 2 23.42 -1.02 -86.02
N LYS A 3 24.46 -1.35 -86.80
CA LYS A 3 24.78 -1.09 -88.24
C LYS A 3 25.73 -2.17 -88.81
N LYS A 4 25.92 -2.20 -90.14
CA LYS A 4 26.79 -3.13 -90.91
C LYS A 4 28.28 -2.68 -90.92
N ASN A 5 29.22 -3.58 -91.25
CA ASN A 5 29.96 -3.55 -92.55
C ASN A 5 31.07 -4.63 -92.74
N HIS A 6 31.40 -4.92 -94.01
CA HIS A 6 32.65 -5.54 -94.46
C HIS A 6 33.74 -4.48 -94.74
N GLN A 7 35.03 -4.86 -94.90
CA GLN A 7 35.71 -4.86 -96.23
C GLN A 7 37.21 -5.27 -96.21
N ASN A 8 37.70 -5.61 -97.40
CA ASN A 8 39.10 -5.94 -97.77
C ASN A 8 40.02 -4.70 -97.90
N ARG A 9 41.34 -4.91 -97.69
CA ARG A 9 42.52 -4.41 -98.48
C ARG A 9 43.80 -4.57 -97.62
N LYS A 10 45.05 -4.62 -98.09
CA LYS A 10 45.82 -4.92 -99.33
C LYS A 10 47.22 -4.28 -99.12
N TYR A 11 48.31 -5.00 -99.40
CA TYR A 11 49.64 -4.51 -99.84
C TYR A 11 50.38 -3.38 -99.10
N ASN A 12 51.65 -3.62 -98.71
CA ASN A 12 52.82 -2.96 -99.36
C ASN A 12 54.19 -3.56 -98.95
N ALA A 13 55.26 -3.17 -99.66
CA ALA A 13 56.66 -3.58 -99.47
C ALA A 13 57.59 -2.40 -99.10
N PRO A 14 58.86 -2.66 -98.74
CA PRO A 14 60.01 -2.10 -99.51
C PRO A 14 61.25 -3.05 -99.56
N LYS A 15 62.46 -2.65 -100.01
CA LYS A 15 62.92 -2.34 -101.39
C LYS A 15 64.47 -2.20 -101.49
N ILE A 16 65.15 -2.99 -102.36
CA ILE A 16 66.29 -2.58 -103.28
C ILE A 16 67.66 -2.25 -102.55
N PRO A 17 68.93 -2.40 -103.07
CA PRO A 17 69.49 -2.19 -104.44
C PRO A 17 70.51 -3.29 -104.96
N PRO A 18 71.38 -3.11 -106.02
CA PRO A 18 71.08 -3.59 -107.40
C PRO A 18 72.25 -4.12 -108.33
N GLN A 19 71.96 -4.47 -109.62
CA GLN A 19 72.88 -4.67 -110.82
C GLN A 19 73.73 -5.98 -110.88
N LYS A 20 74.40 -6.50 -111.96
CA LYS A 20 74.54 -6.41 -113.48
C LYS A 20 75.55 -7.52 -113.96
N MET A 21 75.89 -7.90 -115.22
CA MET A 21 75.33 -7.94 -116.62
C MET A 21 76.18 -8.92 -117.51
N THR A 22 76.06 -8.92 -118.87
CA THR A 22 76.68 -9.88 -119.86
C THR A 22 77.15 -9.16 -121.18
N PRO A 23 77.52 -9.78 -122.35
CA PRO A 23 78.42 -10.92 -122.68
C PRO A 23 79.69 -10.62 -123.59
N PRO A 24 79.85 -10.96 -124.92
CA PRO A 24 80.96 -11.84 -125.43
C PRO A 24 81.78 -11.37 -126.69
N LEU A 25 82.67 -12.23 -127.23
CA LEU A 25 82.85 -12.65 -128.67
C LEU A 25 84.30 -12.70 -129.29
N ALA A 26 84.60 -13.84 -129.95
CA ALA A 26 85.55 -14.24 -131.04
C ALA A 26 86.69 -13.35 -131.62
N ALA A 27 87.78 -13.99 -132.14
CA ALA A 27 88.09 -14.09 -133.59
C ALA A 27 89.51 -14.68 -133.98
N ALA A 28 89.65 -15.01 -135.28
CA ALA A 28 90.88 -15.04 -136.12
C ALA A 28 91.75 -16.32 -136.24
N GLU A 29 92.29 -16.54 -137.45
CA GLU A 29 92.87 -17.78 -137.97
C GLU A 29 94.37 -17.69 -138.37
N LYS A 30 95.03 -18.87 -138.37
CA LYS A 30 96.03 -19.38 -139.35
C LYS A 30 97.12 -18.45 -139.95
N ALA A 31 98.38 -18.80 -139.65
CA ALA A 31 99.50 -18.76 -140.61
C ALA A 31 100.59 -19.80 -140.22
N ASN A 32 101.54 -20.07 -141.12
CA ASN A 32 102.79 -20.83 -140.91
C ASN A 32 102.67 -22.34 -140.61
N THR A 33 102.49 -23.15 -141.65
CA THR A 33 102.52 -24.63 -141.61
C THR A 33 103.87 -25.24 -141.21
N ASP A 34 104.97 -24.58 -141.55
CA ASP A 34 106.28 -25.25 -141.61
C ASP A 34 107.00 -25.27 -140.25
N VAL A 35 106.66 -24.31 -139.37
CA VAL A 35 107.09 -24.29 -137.96
C VAL A 35 106.24 -25.23 -137.11
N ALA A 36 105.02 -25.53 -137.52
CA ALA A 36 104.12 -26.41 -136.77
C ALA A 36 104.64 -27.86 -136.69
N LEU A 37 105.33 -28.35 -137.72
CA LEU A 37 105.77 -29.75 -137.79
C LEU A 37 106.83 -30.10 -136.74
N SER A 38 107.85 -29.27 -136.54
CA SER A 38 108.87 -29.51 -135.50
C SER A 38 108.30 -29.30 -134.09
N ALA A 39 107.45 -28.29 -133.88
CA ALA A 39 106.79 -28.04 -132.61
C ALA A 39 105.81 -29.17 -132.21
N SER A 40 105.15 -29.80 -133.17
CA SER A 40 104.18 -30.87 -132.92
C SER A 40 104.82 -32.13 -132.32
N PHE A 41 105.95 -32.57 -132.85
CA PHE A 41 106.62 -33.78 -132.35
C PHE A 41 107.24 -33.58 -130.96
N VAL A 42 107.76 -32.38 -130.65
CA VAL A 42 108.22 -32.05 -129.29
C VAL A 42 107.03 -32.04 -128.32
N SER A 43 105.93 -31.35 -128.65
CA SER A 43 104.77 -31.29 -127.75
C SER A 43 104.03 -32.63 -127.58
N ALA A 44 104.18 -33.56 -128.53
CA ALA A 44 103.71 -34.94 -128.38
C ALA A 44 104.55 -35.75 -127.36
N SER A 45 105.87 -35.52 -127.29
CA SER A 45 106.75 -36.15 -126.30
C SER A 45 106.38 -35.74 -124.87
N ASP A 46 106.25 -34.42 -124.63
CA ASP A 46 105.82 -33.88 -123.33
C ASP A 46 104.45 -34.43 -122.87
N LEU A 47 103.52 -34.64 -123.81
CA LEU A 47 102.22 -35.24 -123.51
C LEU A 47 102.37 -36.68 -123.00
N PHE A 48 103.17 -37.54 -123.64
CA PHE A 48 103.37 -38.92 -123.20
C PHE A 48 104.07 -39.01 -121.84
N ALA A 49 105.04 -38.14 -121.57
CA ALA A 49 105.64 -38.02 -120.24
C ALA A 49 104.59 -37.72 -119.16
N SER A 50 103.59 -36.87 -119.46
CA SER A 50 102.49 -36.57 -118.53
C SER A 50 101.48 -37.71 -118.30
N PHE A 51 101.49 -38.74 -119.15
CA PHE A 51 100.73 -40.00 -118.96
C PHE A 51 101.58 -41.14 -118.35
N GLY A 52 102.86 -40.91 -118.08
CA GLY A 52 103.73 -41.89 -117.40
C GLY A 52 104.26 -43.04 -118.27
N MET A 53 104.37 -42.84 -119.59
CA MET A 53 105.05 -43.79 -120.49
C MET A 53 106.02 -43.07 -121.44
N THR A 54 107.19 -43.67 -121.66
CA THR A 54 108.27 -43.13 -122.50
C THR A 54 108.24 -43.72 -123.91
N LEU A 55 108.40 -42.86 -124.93
CA LEU A 55 108.52 -43.26 -126.34
C LEU A 55 109.56 -42.36 -127.04
N ASP A 56 110.84 -42.72 -126.92
CA ASP A 56 111.92 -42.06 -127.65
C ASP A 56 111.93 -42.50 -129.12
N ILE A 57 111.80 -41.54 -130.05
CA ILE A 57 112.09 -41.72 -131.48
C ILE A 57 112.87 -40.50 -131.97
N ASP A 58 114.20 -40.63 -132.02
CA ASP A 58 115.09 -39.60 -132.52
C ASP A 58 114.95 -39.40 -134.05
N MET A 59 115.08 -38.16 -134.51
CA MET A 59 114.85 -37.75 -135.90
C MET A 59 116.11 -37.13 -136.52
N SER A 60 116.94 -37.94 -137.19
CA SER A 60 117.97 -37.48 -138.14
C SER A 60 118.44 -38.64 -139.05
N GLY A 61 118.89 -38.44 -140.28
CA GLY A 61 118.79 -37.27 -141.17
C GLY A 61 118.63 -37.67 -142.65
N GLU A 62 119.25 -38.77 -143.08
CA GLU A 62 119.23 -39.30 -144.46
C GLU A 62 117.85 -39.74 -144.97
N CYS A 63 116.90 -40.02 -144.05
CA CYS A 63 115.53 -40.38 -144.39
C CYS A 63 114.76 -39.22 -145.07
N LEU A 64 115.15 -37.97 -144.79
CA LEU A 64 114.52 -36.77 -145.37
C LEU A 64 114.84 -36.54 -146.86
N GLU A 65 115.90 -37.15 -147.40
CA GLU A 65 116.21 -37.12 -148.83
C GLU A 65 115.80 -38.40 -149.55
N SER A 66 116.02 -39.56 -148.94
CA SER A 66 115.70 -40.86 -149.55
C SER A 66 114.19 -41.11 -149.73
N ILE A 67 113.33 -40.52 -148.89
CA ILE A 67 111.87 -40.49 -149.13
C ILE A 67 111.55 -39.53 -150.29
N LYS A 68 112.07 -38.29 -150.29
CA LYS A 68 111.86 -37.31 -151.38
C LYS A 68 112.29 -37.86 -152.75
N ALA A 69 113.36 -38.64 -152.81
CA ALA A 69 113.84 -39.28 -154.03
C ALA A 69 112.97 -40.47 -154.50
N ARG A 70 112.23 -41.11 -153.59
CA ARG A 70 111.32 -42.23 -153.93
C ARG A 70 109.88 -41.79 -154.24
N THR A 71 109.40 -40.67 -153.72
CA THR A 71 107.98 -40.26 -153.86
C THR A 71 107.67 -39.36 -155.06
N GLN A 72 108.65 -38.95 -155.88
CA GLN A 72 108.41 -38.23 -157.14
C GLN A 72 107.65 -39.02 -158.24
N LYS A 73 107.05 -40.17 -157.92
CA LYS A 73 106.37 -41.03 -158.91
C LYS A 73 104.93 -41.44 -158.63
N GLU A 74 104.35 -41.22 -157.45
CA GLU A 74 102.88 -41.28 -157.26
C GLU A 74 102.41 -40.80 -155.86
N GLY A 75 101.38 -39.94 -155.82
CA GLY A 75 100.41 -39.81 -154.70
C GLY A 75 100.77 -38.92 -153.49
N GLU A 76 100.48 -37.62 -153.54
CA GLU A 76 100.68 -36.69 -152.40
C GLU A 76 99.47 -36.49 -151.46
N GLU A 77 98.24 -36.85 -151.87
CA GLU A 77 97.00 -36.54 -151.12
C GLU A 77 96.83 -37.25 -149.76
N SER A 78 97.52 -38.36 -149.53
CA SER A 78 97.32 -39.20 -148.35
C SER A 78 98.02 -38.65 -147.09
N PHE A 79 99.24 -38.14 -147.25
CA PHE A 79 100.11 -37.78 -146.12
C PHE A 79 99.64 -36.51 -145.40
N ALA A 80 99.18 -35.50 -146.15
CA ALA A 80 98.68 -34.24 -145.59
C ALA A 80 97.41 -34.42 -144.74
N ARG A 81 96.52 -35.35 -145.11
CA ARG A 81 95.29 -35.65 -144.34
C ARG A 81 95.62 -36.28 -142.97
N TRP A 82 96.61 -37.18 -142.92
CA TRP A 82 97.01 -37.85 -141.69
C TRP A 82 97.61 -36.88 -140.66
N LEU A 83 98.50 -35.99 -141.10
CA LEU A 83 99.10 -34.96 -140.24
C LEU A 83 98.05 -34.04 -139.60
N MET A 84 97.01 -33.64 -140.34
CA MET A 84 95.96 -32.78 -139.78
C MET A 84 95.08 -33.50 -138.74
N GLN A 85 94.81 -34.80 -138.94
CA GLN A 85 94.08 -35.62 -137.96
C GLN A 85 94.84 -35.78 -136.64
N PHE A 86 96.17 -35.96 -136.71
CA PHE A 86 97.01 -36.07 -135.51
C PHE A 86 96.99 -34.79 -134.65
N PHE A 87 97.04 -33.62 -135.29
CA PHE A 87 97.02 -32.33 -134.59
C PHE A 87 95.71 -32.11 -133.81
N GLN A 88 94.55 -32.44 -134.40
CA GLN A 88 93.24 -32.31 -133.75
C GLN A 88 93.10 -33.21 -132.51
N ALA A 89 93.72 -34.38 -132.50
CA ALA A 89 93.73 -35.26 -131.33
C ALA A 89 94.51 -34.64 -130.15
N CYS A 90 95.63 -33.95 -130.42
CA CYS A 90 96.45 -33.33 -129.38
C CYS A 90 95.77 -32.13 -128.70
N GLU A 91 95.03 -31.29 -129.43
CA GLU A 91 94.26 -30.19 -128.84
C GLU A 91 93.05 -30.69 -128.03
N ALA A 92 92.37 -31.74 -128.51
CA ALA A 92 91.31 -32.40 -127.76
C ALA A 92 91.82 -32.92 -126.40
N MET A 93 93.01 -33.54 -126.37
CA MET A 93 93.62 -34.05 -125.13
C MET A 93 93.93 -32.94 -124.11
N LYS A 94 94.42 -31.76 -124.54
CA LYS A 94 94.63 -30.62 -123.62
C LYS A 94 93.32 -30.09 -123.04
N THR A 95 92.32 -29.82 -123.88
CA THR A 95 91.03 -29.26 -123.43
C THR A 95 90.16 -30.24 -122.61
N LEU A 96 90.49 -31.53 -122.59
CA LEU A 96 89.91 -32.51 -121.65
C LEU A 96 90.56 -32.45 -120.27
N LYS A 97 91.87 -32.21 -120.17
CA LYS A 97 92.58 -32.13 -118.89
C LYS A 97 92.14 -30.92 -118.06
N GLU A 98 92.04 -29.74 -118.68
CA GLU A 98 91.67 -28.50 -117.99
C GLU A 98 90.28 -28.62 -117.34
N LYS A 99 89.30 -29.18 -118.06
CA LYS A 99 87.96 -29.47 -117.54
C LYS A 99 87.98 -30.44 -116.36
N LEU A 100 88.80 -31.48 -116.42
CA LEU A 100 88.98 -32.45 -115.31
C LEU A 100 89.53 -31.78 -114.03
N GLU A 101 90.43 -30.82 -114.18
CA GLU A 101 90.96 -30.04 -113.05
C GLU A 101 90.00 -28.94 -112.54
N GLU A 102 89.04 -28.50 -113.35
CA GLU A 102 87.94 -27.62 -112.92
C GLU A 102 86.83 -28.42 -112.20
N GLU A 103 86.42 -29.56 -112.74
CA GLU A 103 85.42 -30.45 -112.14
C GLU A 103 85.82 -30.93 -110.74
N GLN A 104 87.10 -31.28 -110.52
CA GLN A 104 87.60 -31.64 -109.17
C GLN A 104 87.50 -30.47 -108.16
N LYS A 105 87.71 -29.23 -108.61
CA LYS A 105 87.57 -28.02 -107.77
C LYS A 105 86.09 -27.73 -107.48
N GLU A 106 85.20 -27.90 -108.45
CA GLU A 106 83.75 -27.80 -108.20
C GLU A 106 83.25 -28.86 -107.21
N VAL A 107 83.67 -30.12 -107.38
CA VAL A 107 83.22 -31.24 -106.53
C VAL A 107 83.64 -31.04 -105.07
N SER A 108 84.89 -30.63 -104.83
CA SER A 108 85.38 -30.35 -103.47
C SER A 108 84.64 -29.19 -102.79
N GLN A 109 84.32 -28.10 -103.51
CA GLN A 109 83.50 -27.02 -102.99
C GLN A 109 82.05 -27.44 -102.73
N ARG A 110 81.47 -28.28 -103.61
CA ARG A 110 80.12 -28.84 -103.43
C ARG A 110 80.02 -29.70 -102.18
N LEU A 111 81.02 -30.55 -101.91
CA LEU A 111 81.12 -31.39 -100.71
C LEU A 111 81.10 -30.56 -99.42
N LEU A 112 82.02 -29.59 -99.28
CA LEU A 112 82.05 -28.67 -98.14
C LEU A 112 80.70 -27.95 -97.94
N SER A 113 80.08 -27.49 -99.04
CA SER A 113 78.76 -26.86 -99.00
C SER A 113 77.61 -27.82 -98.63
N HIS A 114 77.83 -29.13 -98.69
CA HIS A 114 76.87 -30.17 -98.29
C HIS A 114 77.05 -30.54 -96.82
N ASP A 115 78.30 -30.61 -96.33
CA ASP A 115 78.60 -30.88 -94.92
C ASP A 115 78.14 -29.73 -94.00
N GLU A 116 78.31 -28.47 -94.42
CA GLU A 116 77.70 -27.34 -93.70
C GLU A 116 76.17 -27.42 -93.65
N LYS A 117 75.52 -27.95 -94.70
CA LYS A 117 74.05 -28.10 -94.74
C LYS A 117 73.58 -29.28 -93.91
N SER A 118 74.30 -30.40 -93.92
CA SER A 118 73.95 -31.59 -93.12
C SER A 118 74.06 -31.29 -91.62
N GLN A 119 75.10 -30.57 -91.20
CA GLN A 119 75.26 -30.12 -89.81
C GLN A 119 74.14 -29.14 -89.38
N ARG A 120 73.76 -28.17 -90.23
CA ARG A 120 72.64 -27.26 -89.94
C ARG A 120 71.29 -27.97 -89.89
N LEU A 121 71.07 -28.98 -90.73
CA LEU A 121 69.85 -29.80 -90.69
C LEU A 121 69.80 -30.68 -89.43
N ALA A 122 70.93 -31.26 -89.01
CA ALA A 122 71.01 -32.04 -87.79
C ALA A 122 70.71 -31.20 -86.53
N SER A 123 71.23 -29.98 -86.43
CA SER A 123 70.93 -29.09 -85.30
C SER A 123 69.47 -28.63 -85.29
N GLN A 124 68.85 -28.41 -86.45
CA GLN A 124 67.42 -28.13 -86.58
C GLN A 124 66.54 -29.34 -86.21
N GLN A 125 66.97 -30.56 -86.54
CA GLN A 125 66.27 -31.78 -86.15
C GLN A 125 66.27 -31.96 -84.62
N GLN A 126 67.41 -31.76 -83.97
CA GLN A 126 67.53 -31.81 -82.49
C GLN A 126 66.63 -30.76 -81.82
N GLN A 127 66.67 -29.51 -82.25
CA GLN A 127 65.79 -28.44 -81.73
C GLN A 127 64.30 -28.81 -81.87
N LEU A 128 63.90 -29.35 -83.03
CA LEU A 128 62.53 -29.81 -83.27
C LEU A 128 62.16 -31.10 -82.52
N GLU A 129 63.11 -31.82 -81.92
CA GLU A 129 62.83 -32.95 -81.02
C GLU A 129 62.71 -32.46 -79.58
N ASP A 130 63.60 -31.58 -79.12
CA ASP A 130 63.51 -30.92 -77.82
C ASP A 130 62.17 -30.16 -77.65
N GLU A 131 61.75 -29.38 -78.65
CA GLU A 131 60.45 -28.69 -78.65
C GLU A 131 59.27 -29.68 -78.57
N LYS A 132 59.33 -30.81 -79.29
CA LYS A 132 58.29 -31.86 -79.21
C LYS A 132 58.26 -32.53 -77.84
N HIS A 133 59.41 -32.70 -77.19
CA HIS A 133 59.48 -33.26 -75.84
C HIS A 133 58.95 -32.28 -74.79
N ALA A 134 59.29 -30.99 -74.89
CA ALA A 134 58.73 -29.94 -74.04
C ALA A 134 57.20 -29.82 -74.19
N LEU A 135 56.67 -29.86 -75.42
CA LEU A 135 55.23 -29.79 -75.69
C LEU A 135 54.46 -31.04 -75.21
N LYS A 136 55.07 -32.23 -75.23
CA LYS A 136 54.49 -33.44 -74.60
C LYS A 136 54.38 -33.26 -73.09
N LEU A 137 55.48 -32.92 -72.41
CA LEU A 137 55.51 -32.72 -70.96
C LEU A 137 54.49 -31.65 -70.49
N ALA A 138 54.39 -30.54 -71.23
CA ALA A 138 53.39 -29.50 -70.95
C ALA A 138 51.95 -30.00 -71.12
N ARG A 139 51.70 -30.83 -72.15
CA ARG A 139 50.38 -31.45 -72.37
C ARG A 139 50.01 -32.43 -71.26
N ASP A 140 50.94 -33.31 -70.90
CA ASP A 140 50.72 -34.35 -69.88
C ASP A 140 50.42 -33.71 -68.51
N GLY A 141 51.14 -32.63 -68.16
CA GLY A 141 50.83 -31.83 -66.97
C GLY A 141 49.43 -31.22 -66.99
N VAL A 142 49.02 -30.60 -68.11
CA VAL A 142 47.66 -30.04 -68.27
C VAL A 142 46.56 -31.11 -68.24
N GLU A 143 46.84 -32.34 -68.68
CA GLU A 143 45.90 -33.47 -68.57
C GLU A 143 45.81 -33.98 -67.11
N GLN A 144 46.92 -34.04 -66.37
CA GLN A 144 46.92 -34.34 -64.92
C GLN A 144 46.17 -33.28 -64.10
N GLU A 145 46.38 -31.99 -64.38
CA GLU A 145 45.66 -30.89 -63.71
C GLU A 145 44.15 -31.03 -63.91
N LYS A 146 43.69 -31.28 -65.14
CA LYS A 146 42.26 -31.50 -65.46
C LYS A 146 41.67 -32.66 -64.66
N VAL A 147 42.37 -33.79 -64.57
CA VAL A 147 41.92 -34.94 -63.76
C VAL A 147 41.79 -34.53 -62.28
N SER A 148 42.76 -33.78 -61.73
CA SER A 148 42.70 -33.29 -60.34
C SER A 148 41.57 -32.27 -60.09
N ILE A 149 41.19 -31.49 -61.10
CA ILE A 149 40.08 -30.53 -61.02
C ILE A 149 38.73 -31.25 -61.08
N VAL A 150 38.63 -32.32 -61.89
CA VAL A 150 37.41 -33.16 -61.98
C VAL A 150 37.18 -33.92 -60.67
N SER A 151 38.21 -34.52 -60.06
CA SER A 151 38.05 -35.21 -58.76
C SER A 151 37.62 -34.25 -57.64
N LYS A 152 38.27 -33.08 -57.53
CA LYS A 152 37.90 -32.04 -56.55
C LYS A 152 36.48 -31.51 -56.76
N ARG A 153 36.00 -31.41 -58.00
CA ARG A 153 34.60 -31.05 -58.30
C ARG A 153 33.62 -32.12 -57.85
N ALA A 154 33.92 -33.40 -58.10
CA ALA A 154 33.08 -34.51 -57.63
C ALA A 154 32.99 -34.53 -56.10
N GLU A 155 34.12 -34.38 -55.40
CA GLU A 155 34.16 -34.26 -53.94
C GLU A 155 33.32 -33.09 -53.40
N LEU A 156 33.34 -31.93 -54.07
CA LEU A 156 32.54 -30.78 -53.66
C LEU A 156 31.04 -31.05 -53.86
N THR A 157 30.63 -31.58 -55.01
CA THR A 157 29.21 -31.90 -55.26
C THR A 157 28.66 -32.96 -54.28
N GLU A 158 29.50 -33.86 -53.78
CA GLU A 158 29.08 -34.84 -52.78
C GLU A 158 29.00 -34.23 -51.37
N LYS A 159 29.92 -33.31 -51.02
CA LYS A 159 29.83 -32.53 -49.78
C LYS A 159 28.59 -31.63 -49.76
N GLU A 160 28.25 -31.00 -50.90
CA GLU A 160 27.03 -30.21 -51.09
C GLU A 160 25.76 -31.06 -50.89
N ARG A 161 25.70 -32.28 -51.45
CA ARG A 161 24.59 -33.22 -51.21
C ARG A 161 24.42 -33.58 -49.74
N VAL A 162 25.50 -34.00 -49.08
CA VAL A 162 25.46 -34.39 -47.65
C VAL A 162 25.06 -33.22 -46.74
N MET A 163 25.41 -31.99 -47.10
CA MET A 163 24.93 -30.79 -46.39
C MET A 163 23.44 -30.53 -46.65
N ASN A 164 22.98 -30.56 -47.90
CA ASN A 164 21.57 -30.39 -48.24
C ASN A 164 20.67 -31.44 -47.57
N GLU A 165 21.08 -32.71 -47.52
CA GLU A 165 20.36 -33.77 -46.81
C GLU A 165 20.26 -33.51 -45.30
N ARG A 166 21.30 -32.93 -44.67
CA ARG A 166 21.28 -32.54 -43.26
C ARG A 166 20.37 -31.35 -43.00
N GLU A 167 20.39 -30.34 -43.87
CA GLU A 167 19.52 -29.18 -43.78
C GLU A 167 18.04 -29.54 -43.95
N ILE A 168 17.73 -30.41 -44.92
CA ILE A 168 16.38 -30.98 -45.12
C ILE A 168 15.93 -31.72 -43.86
N ASN A 169 16.71 -32.66 -43.35
CA ASN A 169 16.35 -33.44 -42.16
C ASN A 169 16.19 -32.55 -40.90
N ALA A 170 17.02 -31.51 -40.75
CA ALA A 170 16.87 -30.53 -39.66
C ALA A 170 15.58 -29.71 -39.79
N GLN A 171 15.30 -29.17 -40.99
CA GLN A 171 14.10 -28.35 -41.23
C GLN A 171 12.80 -29.11 -40.96
N PHE A 172 12.68 -30.34 -41.47
CA PHE A 172 11.50 -31.18 -41.21
C PHE A 172 11.42 -31.63 -39.74
N GLY A 173 12.53 -32.10 -39.15
CA GLY A 173 12.56 -32.58 -37.77
C GLY A 173 12.19 -31.51 -36.74
N PHE A 174 12.72 -30.29 -36.87
CA PHE A 174 12.37 -29.18 -35.97
C PHE A 174 10.95 -28.66 -36.21
N ALA A 175 10.43 -28.68 -37.44
CA ALA A 175 9.06 -28.27 -37.71
C ALA A 175 8.04 -29.21 -37.05
N GLU A 176 8.23 -30.54 -37.15
CA GLU A 176 7.36 -31.51 -36.49
C GLU A 176 7.46 -31.45 -34.96
N GLN A 177 8.67 -31.33 -34.41
CA GLN A 177 8.87 -31.19 -32.96
C GLN A 177 8.19 -29.92 -32.43
N ASN A 178 8.33 -28.78 -33.10
CA ASN A 178 7.67 -27.53 -32.72
C ASN A 178 6.13 -27.62 -32.85
N ALA A 179 5.62 -28.31 -33.87
CA ALA A 179 4.18 -28.56 -33.99
C ALA A 179 3.63 -29.46 -32.86
N LEU A 180 4.45 -30.38 -32.35
CA LEU A 180 4.09 -31.23 -31.21
C LEU A 180 4.17 -30.48 -29.87
N THR A 181 5.20 -29.67 -29.63
CA THR A 181 5.32 -28.87 -28.39
C THR A 181 4.26 -27.77 -28.31
N MET A 182 3.93 -27.11 -29.43
CA MET A 182 2.81 -26.17 -29.47
C MET A 182 1.48 -26.84 -29.15
N ARG A 183 1.19 -28.03 -29.73
CA ARG A 183 -0.01 -28.81 -29.38
C ARG A 183 -0.04 -29.30 -27.92
N GLN A 184 1.12 -29.47 -27.28
CA GLN A 184 1.20 -29.78 -25.84
C GLN A 184 0.93 -28.54 -24.99
N LEU A 185 1.47 -27.37 -25.38
CA LEU A 185 1.20 -26.09 -24.72
C LEU A 185 -0.28 -25.69 -24.84
N GLU A 186 -0.88 -25.80 -26.03
CA GLU A 186 -2.32 -25.56 -26.25
C GLU A 186 -3.19 -26.45 -25.36
N LYS A 187 -2.84 -27.73 -25.23
CA LYS A 187 -3.54 -28.67 -24.33
C LYS A 187 -3.39 -28.30 -22.86
N HIS A 188 -2.18 -27.92 -22.42
CA HIS A 188 -1.97 -27.48 -21.04
C HIS A 188 -2.70 -26.17 -20.73
N GLN A 189 -2.72 -25.21 -21.66
CA GLN A 189 -3.48 -23.97 -21.53
C GLN A 189 -4.99 -24.26 -21.46
N ALA A 190 -5.53 -25.14 -22.32
CA ALA A 190 -6.93 -25.53 -22.28
C ALA A 190 -7.29 -26.24 -20.95
N GLN A 191 -6.42 -27.11 -20.43
CA GLN A 191 -6.60 -27.76 -19.13
C GLN A 191 -6.58 -26.77 -17.97
N GLN A 192 -5.62 -25.84 -17.93
CA GLN A 192 -5.55 -24.79 -16.92
C GLN A 192 -6.77 -23.86 -16.98
N LEU A 193 -7.25 -23.50 -18.18
CA LEU A 193 -8.47 -22.71 -18.35
C LEU A 193 -9.72 -23.46 -17.87
N SER A 194 -9.82 -24.78 -18.09
CA SER A 194 -10.91 -25.61 -17.52
C SER A 194 -10.85 -25.60 -16.00
N GLN A 195 -9.68 -25.91 -15.42
CA GLN A 195 -9.47 -25.93 -13.97
C GLN A 195 -9.78 -24.58 -13.31
N HIS A 196 -9.40 -23.46 -13.93
CA HIS A 196 -9.74 -22.13 -13.43
C HIS A 196 -11.23 -21.80 -13.61
N GLN A 197 -11.89 -22.28 -14.66
CA GLN A 197 -13.36 -22.12 -14.80
C GLN A 197 -14.13 -22.95 -13.77
N GLU A 198 -13.66 -24.17 -13.46
CA GLU A 198 -14.19 -25.04 -12.42
C GLU A 198 -14.00 -24.40 -11.03
N GLN A 199 -12.79 -23.91 -10.71
CA GLN A 199 -12.50 -23.15 -9.48
C GLN A 199 -13.35 -21.89 -9.35
N LEU A 200 -13.56 -21.13 -10.43
CA LEU A 200 -14.43 -19.96 -10.42
C LEU A 200 -15.90 -20.35 -10.19
N GLN A 201 -16.36 -21.49 -10.72
CA GLN A 201 -17.72 -21.98 -10.47
C GLN A 201 -17.91 -22.47 -9.03
N THR A 202 -16.93 -23.17 -8.43
CA THR A 202 -17.04 -23.58 -7.01
C THR A 202 -17.03 -22.35 -6.10
N LEU A 203 -16.08 -21.42 -6.27
CA LEU A 203 -16.02 -20.17 -5.49
C LEU A 203 -17.30 -19.31 -5.64
N LEU A 204 -17.91 -19.26 -6.84
CA LEU A 204 -19.20 -18.59 -7.04
C LEU A 204 -20.36 -19.32 -6.37
N SER A 205 -20.31 -20.64 -6.21
CA SER A 205 -21.32 -21.41 -5.49
C SER A 205 -21.18 -21.28 -3.96
N GLU A 206 -19.96 -21.36 -3.43
CA GLU A 206 -19.62 -21.13 -2.03
C GLU A 206 -19.99 -19.70 -1.60
N LYS A 207 -19.66 -18.70 -2.43
CA LYS A 207 -20.05 -17.32 -2.18
C LYS A 207 -21.58 -17.16 -2.07
N ARG A 208 -22.36 -17.80 -2.95
CA ARG A 208 -23.83 -17.76 -2.89
C ARG A 208 -24.36 -18.43 -1.63
N GLN A 209 -23.79 -19.56 -1.21
CA GLN A 209 -24.15 -20.23 0.03
C GLN A 209 -23.90 -19.33 1.25
N LEU A 210 -22.73 -18.68 1.33
CA LEU A 210 -22.40 -17.73 2.38
C LEU A 210 -23.28 -16.46 2.35
N GLU A 211 -23.68 -15.99 1.16
CA GLU A 211 -24.65 -14.89 1.02
C GLU A 211 -26.05 -15.32 1.51
N GLU A 212 -26.52 -16.53 1.17
CA GLU A 212 -27.78 -17.09 1.70
C GLU A 212 -27.76 -17.30 3.21
N GLU A 213 -26.69 -17.88 3.77
CA GLU A 213 -26.52 -18.07 5.22
C GLU A 213 -26.52 -16.73 5.95
N ARG A 214 -25.82 -15.72 5.41
CA ARG A 214 -25.84 -14.36 5.95
C ARG A 214 -27.23 -13.73 5.89
N HIS A 215 -28.00 -13.94 4.82
CA HIS A 215 -29.37 -13.46 4.73
C HIS A 215 -30.32 -14.17 5.71
N ARG A 216 -30.17 -15.49 5.91
CA ARG A 216 -30.92 -16.25 6.93
C ARG A 216 -30.59 -15.76 8.33
N ALA A 217 -29.30 -15.66 8.68
CA ALA A 217 -28.85 -15.16 9.98
C ALA A 217 -29.29 -13.71 10.25
N SER A 218 -29.29 -12.82 9.24
CA SER A 218 -29.84 -11.47 9.40
C SER A 218 -31.34 -11.50 9.69
N SER A 219 -32.10 -12.33 8.96
CA SER A 219 -33.55 -12.46 9.15
C SER A 219 -33.91 -13.05 10.52
N GLU A 220 -33.12 -14.00 11.01
CA GLU A 220 -33.23 -14.55 12.37
C GLU A 220 -32.91 -13.51 13.45
N LEU A 221 -31.81 -12.76 13.29
CA LEU A 221 -31.46 -11.65 14.18
C LEU A 221 -32.55 -10.57 14.20
N ASP A 222 -33.14 -10.22 13.06
CA ASP A 222 -34.22 -9.25 13.00
C ASP A 222 -35.51 -9.80 13.65
N ALA A 223 -35.86 -11.07 13.41
CA ALA A 223 -36.97 -11.73 14.11
C ALA A 223 -36.77 -11.81 15.64
N ILE A 224 -35.53 -11.98 16.10
CA ILE A 224 -35.19 -11.93 17.53
C ILE A 224 -35.35 -10.49 18.06
N LYS A 225 -34.84 -9.46 17.35
CA LYS A 225 -35.03 -8.05 17.74
C LYS A 225 -36.52 -7.71 17.88
N TYR A 226 -37.35 -8.07 16.90
CA TYR A 226 -38.79 -7.81 16.97
C TYR A 226 -39.42 -8.46 18.21
N ARG A 227 -39.16 -9.75 18.47
CA ARG A 227 -39.65 -10.45 19.67
C ARG A 227 -39.16 -9.82 20.98
N CYS A 228 -37.92 -9.34 21.04
CA CYS A 228 -37.41 -8.60 22.19
C CYS A 228 -38.16 -7.28 22.38
N THR A 229 -38.34 -6.47 21.33
CA THR A 229 -39.08 -5.20 21.42
C THR A 229 -40.57 -5.40 21.74
N GLU A 230 -41.20 -6.47 21.26
CA GLU A 230 -42.58 -6.83 21.62
C GLU A 230 -42.68 -7.22 23.10
N ALA A 231 -41.79 -8.10 23.59
CA ALA A 231 -41.76 -8.50 24.99
C ALA A 231 -41.41 -7.35 25.95
N GLU A 232 -40.57 -6.41 25.52
CA GLU A 232 -40.29 -5.17 26.24
C GLU A 232 -41.51 -4.24 26.26
N ALA A 233 -42.19 -4.06 25.13
CA ALA A 233 -43.43 -3.27 25.07
C ALA A 233 -44.57 -3.91 25.88
N GLU A 234 -44.65 -5.24 25.98
CA GLU A 234 -45.57 -5.93 26.89
C GLU A 234 -45.20 -5.72 28.36
N ARG A 235 -43.91 -5.80 28.70
CA ARG A 235 -43.41 -5.51 30.06
C ARG A 235 -43.68 -4.08 30.50
N VAL A 236 -43.47 -3.09 29.63
CA VAL A 236 -43.79 -1.68 29.91
C VAL A 236 -45.30 -1.55 30.17
N ARG A 237 -46.16 -2.04 29.27
CA ARG A 237 -47.63 -2.03 29.46
C ARG A 237 -48.07 -2.71 30.77
N ALA A 238 -47.41 -3.80 31.18
CA ALA A 238 -47.69 -4.47 32.44
C ALA A 238 -47.22 -3.69 33.68
N LEU A 239 -46.17 -2.85 33.56
CA LEU A 239 -45.75 -1.90 34.58
C LEU A 239 -46.72 -0.71 34.65
N ASP A 240 -47.07 -0.10 33.51
CA ASP A 240 -48.02 1.03 33.43
C ASP A 240 -49.35 0.70 34.14
N LEU A 241 -49.91 -0.49 33.88
CA LEU A 241 -51.14 -0.97 34.52
C LEU A 241 -50.98 -1.17 36.03
N ARG A 242 -49.80 -1.60 36.48
CA ARG A 242 -49.50 -1.81 37.90
C ARG A 242 -49.28 -0.49 38.65
N GLU A 243 -48.67 0.50 38.00
CA GLU A 243 -48.54 1.85 38.53
C GLU A 243 -49.91 2.52 38.65
N GLN A 244 -50.80 2.33 37.67
CA GLN A 244 -52.19 2.81 37.74
C GLN A 244 -53.00 2.16 38.88
N ASP A 245 -52.84 0.86 39.15
CA ASP A 245 -53.44 0.18 40.31
C ASP A 245 -52.88 0.72 41.63
N ILE A 246 -51.55 0.93 41.72
CA ILE A 246 -50.91 1.54 42.89
C ILE A 246 -51.41 2.97 43.12
N GLU A 247 -51.52 3.80 42.09
CA GLU A 247 -52.10 5.15 42.18
C GLU A 247 -53.55 5.12 42.69
N GLN A 248 -54.38 4.20 42.17
CA GLN A 248 -55.78 4.07 42.60
C GLN A 248 -55.86 3.67 44.08
N ARG A 249 -54.99 2.78 44.55
CA ARG A 249 -54.90 2.39 45.97
C ARG A 249 -54.43 3.56 46.84
N ILE A 250 -53.44 4.34 46.41
CA ILE A 250 -52.98 5.54 47.13
C ILE A 250 -54.13 6.55 47.26
N LYS A 251 -54.83 6.86 46.15
CA LYS A 251 -55.97 7.77 46.12
C LYS A 251 -57.12 7.29 47.03
N ALA A 252 -57.41 5.98 47.05
CA ALA A 252 -58.39 5.39 47.96
C ALA A 252 -57.97 5.54 49.44
N VAL A 253 -56.73 5.17 49.78
CA VAL A 253 -56.18 5.28 51.14
C VAL A 253 -56.14 6.73 51.62
N ASP A 254 -55.83 7.71 50.76
CA ASP A 254 -55.82 9.12 51.14
C ASP A 254 -57.25 9.68 51.35
N CYS A 255 -58.23 9.23 50.56
CA CYS A 255 -59.64 9.48 50.84
C CYS A 255 -60.07 8.92 52.20
N GLU A 256 -59.61 7.71 52.57
CA GLU A 256 -59.90 7.14 53.90
C GLU A 256 -59.20 7.89 55.04
N LYS A 257 -57.94 8.32 54.86
CA LYS A 257 -57.25 9.21 55.82
C LYS A 257 -58.00 10.53 56.00
N VAL A 258 -58.53 11.12 54.92
CA VAL A 258 -59.33 12.36 54.99
C VAL A 258 -60.67 12.12 55.69
N ARG A 259 -61.31 10.96 55.49
CA ARG A 259 -62.52 10.56 56.24
C ARG A 259 -62.22 10.42 57.74
N LEU A 260 -61.17 9.68 58.09
CA LEU A 260 -60.72 9.49 59.48
C LEU A 260 -60.41 10.83 60.17
N LYS A 261 -59.66 11.72 59.52
CA LYS A 261 -59.32 13.07 60.04
C LYS A 261 -60.51 14.01 60.20
N ARG A 262 -61.68 13.71 59.60
CA ARG A 262 -62.94 14.40 59.88
C ARG A 262 -63.60 13.80 61.12
N TRP A 263 -63.72 12.48 61.15
CA TRP A 263 -64.25 11.73 62.30
C TRP A 263 -63.48 11.99 63.61
N GLU A 264 -62.15 12.08 63.57
CA GLU A 264 -61.31 12.47 64.71
C GLU A 264 -61.69 13.86 65.25
N LYS A 265 -61.92 14.84 64.36
CA LYS A 265 -62.32 16.21 64.73
C LYS A 265 -63.76 16.30 65.22
N GLU A 266 -64.66 15.53 64.63
CA GLU A 266 -66.07 15.42 65.05
C GLU A 266 -66.13 14.83 66.47
N LEU A 267 -65.42 13.73 66.70
CA LEU A 267 -65.34 13.04 67.99
C LEU A 267 -64.58 13.86 69.05
N ASP A 268 -63.57 14.65 68.67
CA ASP A 268 -62.94 15.61 69.59
C ASP A 268 -63.84 16.83 69.87
N ALA A 269 -64.65 17.30 68.93
CA ALA A 269 -65.67 18.32 69.20
C ALA A 269 -66.72 17.80 70.19
N GLU A 270 -67.22 16.57 69.99
CA GLU A 270 -68.14 15.91 70.93
C GLU A 270 -67.54 15.77 72.34
N LYS A 271 -66.27 15.33 72.47
CA LYS A 271 -65.55 15.31 73.76
C LYS A 271 -65.54 16.69 74.42
N ASN A 272 -65.15 17.73 73.68
CA ASN A 272 -65.08 19.10 74.20
C ASN A 272 -66.46 19.60 74.66
N ASP A 273 -67.53 19.28 73.92
CA ASP A 273 -68.89 19.70 74.28
C ASP A 273 -69.50 18.84 75.40
N ILE A 274 -69.07 17.60 75.60
CA ILE A 274 -69.34 16.83 76.82
C ILE A 274 -68.61 17.45 78.01
N GLN A 275 -67.31 17.77 77.86
CA GLN A 275 -66.51 18.39 78.93
C GLN A 275 -67.08 19.74 79.38
N LYS A 276 -67.49 20.61 78.45
CA LYS A 276 -68.21 21.87 78.76
C LYS A 276 -69.49 21.60 79.55
N ARG A 277 -70.37 20.70 79.08
CA ARG A 277 -71.61 20.37 79.80
C ARG A 277 -71.37 19.85 81.22
N VAL A 278 -70.26 19.13 81.45
CA VAL A 278 -69.83 18.67 82.77
C VAL A 278 -69.30 19.82 83.63
N SER A 279 -68.43 20.70 83.10
CA SER A 279 -67.99 21.89 83.85
C SER A 279 -69.17 22.82 84.19
N ASP A 280 -70.09 23.02 83.25
CA ASP A 280 -71.28 23.85 83.44
C ASP A 280 -72.19 23.29 84.53
N GLU A 281 -72.33 21.96 84.68
CA GLU A 281 -73.09 21.39 85.81
C GLU A 281 -72.34 21.52 87.13
N ILE A 282 -71.03 21.25 87.16
CA ILE A 282 -70.21 21.42 88.36
C ILE A 282 -70.23 22.87 88.85
N GLU A 283 -70.12 23.86 87.96
CA GLU A 283 -70.26 25.28 88.30
C GLU A 283 -71.66 25.61 88.82
N ARG A 284 -72.72 25.02 88.26
CA ARG A 284 -74.09 25.19 88.74
C ARG A 284 -74.33 24.52 90.10
N GLU A 285 -73.71 23.37 90.37
CA GLU A 285 -73.75 22.71 91.69
C GLU A 285 -72.95 23.48 92.75
N LEU A 286 -71.75 23.95 92.42
CA LEU A 286 -70.97 24.85 93.27
C LEU A 286 -71.71 26.18 93.52
N GLY A 287 -72.43 26.70 92.52
CA GLY A 287 -73.30 27.87 92.65
C GLY A 287 -74.51 27.64 93.58
N ARG A 288 -75.15 26.46 93.49
CA ARG A 288 -76.21 26.03 94.44
C ARG A 288 -75.64 25.94 95.86
N HIS A 289 -74.57 25.18 96.07
CA HIS A 289 -74.00 24.93 97.40
C HIS A 289 -73.39 26.18 98.04
N SER A 290 -72.71 27.05 97.29
CA SER A 290 -72.26 28.35 97.81
C SER A 290 -73.43 29.24 98.23
N SER A 291 -74.52 29.25 97.46
CA SER A 291 -75.76 29.96 97.84
C SER A 291 -76.42 29.38 99.10
N GLU A 292 -76.40 28.06 99.27
CA GLU A 292 -76.89 27.36 100.47
C GLU A 292 -76.02 27.66 101.70
N VAL A 293 -74.69 27.58 101.56
CA VAL A 293 -73.72 27.96 102.60
C VAL A 293 -73.93 29.43 102.99
N SER A 294 -74.03 30.35 102.03
CA SER A 294 -74.33 31.77 102.31
C SER A 294 -75.71 31.98 102.92
N ARG A 295 -76.69 31.10 102.70
CA ARG A 295 -78.01 31.14 103.36
C ARG A 295 -77.91 30.62 104.81
N MET A 296 -77.15 29.56 105.05
CA MET A 296 -76.96 28.98 106.39
C MET A 296 -76.07 29.88 107.26
N GLN A 297 -75.01 30.48 106.71
CA GLN A 297 -74.22 31.53 107.35
C GLN A 297 -75.10 32.72 107.74
N ARG A 298 -75.97 33.23 106.86
CA ARG A 298 -76.91 34.32 107.21
C ARG A 298 -77.94 33.93 108.28
N LYS A 299 -78.39 32.67 108.34
CA LYS A 299 -79.23 32.19 109.46
C LYS A 299 -78.46 32.14 110.78
N LEU A 300 -77.23 31.63 110.73
CA LEU A 300 -76.35 31.47 111.89
C LEU A 300 -75.88 32.82 112.44
N GLN A 301 -75.57 33.77 111.56
CA GLN A 301 -75.27 35.15 111.96
C GLN A 301 -76.51 35.81 112.58
N LYS A 302 -77.70 35.71 111.95
CA LYS A 302 -78.94 36.18 112.58
C LYS A 302 -79.19 35.56 113.96
N ALA A 303 -78.94 34.26 114.13
CA ALA A 303 -79.09 33.61 115.43
C ALA A 303 -78.07 34.11 116.48
N TYR A 304 -76.90 34.62 116.06
CA TYR A 304 -75.97 35.33 116.95
C TYR A 304 -76.42 36.78 117.19
N ASP A 305 -76.89 37.49 116.17
CA ASP A 305 -77.44 38.85 116.29
C ASP A 305 -78.64 38.84 117.26
N ASP A 306 -79.56 37.89 117.11
CA ASP A 306 -80.71 37.64 117.99
C ASP A 306 -80.27 37.24 119.40
N TYR A 307 -79.21 36.44 119.55
CA TYR A 307 -78.65 36.05 120.86
C TYR A 307 -78.01 37.23 121.60
N ASP A 308 -77.22 38.06 120.89
CA ASP A 308 -76.62 39.26 121.48
C ASP A 308 -77.68 40.33 121.76
N LEU A 309 -78.76 40.42 120.96
CA LEU A 309 -79.94 41.22 121.28
C LEU A 309 -80.61 40.75 122.57
N LEU A 310 -80.98 39.46 122.69
CA LEU A 310 -81.60 38.92 123.92
C LEU A 310 -80.68 39.05 125.15
N LYS A 311 -79.36 38.97 124.96
CA LYS A 311 -78.35 39.16 126.01
C LYS A 311 -78.24 40.62 126.43
N ASN A 312 -78.32 41.56 125.48
CA ASN A 312 -78.37 42.99 125.76
C ASN A 312 -79.71 43.37 126.43
N GLU A 313 -80.85 42.88 125.94
CA GLU A 313 -82.15 43.03 126.62
C GLU A 313 -82.10 42.48 128.05
N HIS A 314 -81.46 41.32 128.28
CA HIS A 314 -81.31 40.79 129.63
C HIS A 314 -80.33 41.61 130.51
N ALA A 315 -79.36 42.29 129.92
CA ALA A 315 -78.53 43.28 130.62
C ALA A 315 -79.36 44.55 130.94
N ASP A 316 -80.09 45.10 129.98
CA ASP A 316 -81.01 46.23 130.16
C ASP A 316 -82.09 45.94 131.21
N PHE A 317 -82.64 44.71 131.27
CA PHE A 317 -83.56 44.29 132.32
C PHE A 317 -82.89 44.15 133.69
N GLN A 318 -81.58 43.84 133.77
CA GLN A 318 -80.83 43.86 135.03
C GLN A 318 -80.54 45.30 135.45
N ASP A 319 -80.08 46.16 134.54
CA ASP A 319 -79.78 47.56 134.81
C ASP A 319 -81.05 48.37 135.13
N LEU A 320 -82.17 48.12 134.45
CA LEU A 320 -83.48 48.65 134.84
C LEU A 320 -83.90 48.14 136.22
N LYS A 321 -83.68 46.87 136.55
CA LYS A 321 -83.97 46.33 137.89
C LYS A 321 -83.06 46.93 138.98
N HIS A 322 -81.86 47.37 138.64
CA HIS A 322 -80.97 48.12 139.53
C HIS A 322 -81.36 49.61 139.64
N ALA A 323 -81.74 50.25 138.53
CA ALA A 323 -82.08 51.68 138.45
C ALA A 323 -83.49 51.99 139.01
N MET A 324 -84.47 51.08 138.83
CA MET A 324 -85.83 51.15 139.38
C MET A 324 -85.90 50.84 140.88
N GLY A 325 -84.87 51.23 141.65
CA GLY A 325 -84.68 50.87 143.06
C GLY A 325 -85.87 51.25 143.93
N ASN A 326 -86.75 50.28 144.20
CA ASN A 326 -88.02 50.41 144.91
C ASN A 326 -89.00 51.47 144.34
N THR A 327 -88.84 51.91 143.10
CA THR A 327 -89.70 52.93 142.46
C THR A 327 -90.75 52.30 141.52
N PRO A 328 -91.99 52.82 141.47
CA PRO A 328 -93.06 52.26 140.63
C PRO A 328 -92.98 52.73 139.17
N VAL A 329 -93.17 51.79 138.24
CA VAL A 329 -93.06 51.98 136.78
C VAL A 329 -93.89 53.16 136.23
N ALA A 330 -95.07 53.41 136.79
CA ALA A 330 -96.01 54.42 136.30
C ALA A 330 -95.41 55.84 136.21
N ALA A 331 -94.54 56.23 137.14
CA ALA A 331 -93.96 57.57 137.20
C ALA A 331 -92.93 57.86 136.10
N VAL A 332 -92.44 56.83 135.38
CA VAL A 332 -91.48 56.98 134.28
C VAL A 332 -92.21 57.28 132.96
N LEU A 333 -93.39 56.69 132.75
CA LEU A 333 -94.15 56.77 131.49
C LEU A 333 -94.60 58.21 131.20
N GLU A 334 -95.20 58.91 132.18
CA GLU A 334 -95.62 60.32 132.04
C GLU A 334 -94.48 61.29 131.64
N ARG A 335 -93.22 60.90 131.88
CA ARG A 335 -92.05 61.71 131.55
C ARG A 335 -91.56 61.46 130.13
N LEU A 336 -91.75 60.25 129.60
CA LEU A 336 -91.39 59.89 128.23
C LEU A 336 -92.35 60.48 127.20
N GLU A 337 -93.66 60.47 127.48
CA GLU A 337 -94.70 61.02 126.59
C GLU A 337 -94.46 62.50 126.24
N ARG A 338 -93.96 63.29 127.20
CA ARG A 338 -93.64 64.72 127.02
C ARG A 338 -92.50 64.93 126.03
N PHE A 339 -91.39 64.20 126.18
CA PHE A 339 -90.24 64.30 125.28
C PHE A 339 -90.54 63.77 123.86
N GLN A 340 -91.45 62.79 123.73
CA GLN A 340 -91.88 62.33 122.41
C GLN A 340 -92.66 63.39 121.62
N ALA A 341 -93.45 64.23 122.28
CA ALA A 341 -94.16 65.34 121.63
C ALA A 341 -93.17 66.36 121.04
N GLU A 342 -92.20 66.81 121.84
CA GLU A 342 -91.18 67.79 121.45
C GLU A 342 -90.34 67.34 120.24
N ASN A 343 -89.92 66.07 120.22
CA ASN A 343 -89.07 65.54 119.16
C ASN A 343 -89.80 65.45 117.80
N ASN A 344 -91.11 65.11 117.82
CA ASN A 344 -91.94 65.06 116.61
C ASN A 344 -92.11 66.44 115.93
N GLU A 345 -92.02 67.55 116.67
CA GLU A 345 -92.03 68.90 116.09
C GLU A 345 -90.69 69.31 115.45
N LEU A 346 -89.58 68.69 115.83
CA LEU A 346 -88.26 68.98 115.25
C LEU A 346 -88.07 68.26 113.92
N ILE A 347 -88.42 66.96 113.85
CA ILE A 347 -88.28 66.14 112.64
C ILE A 347 -89.01 66.78 111.44
N ARG A 348 -90.22 67.33 111.66
CA ARG A 348 -91.03 68.01 110.64
C ARG A 348 -90.38 69.28 110.05
N LYS A 349 -89.42 69.89 110.75
CA LYS A 349 -88.72 71.11 110.30
C LYS A 349 -87.48 70.80 109.47
N GLN A 350 -86.96 69.56 109.55
CA GLN A 350 -85.75 69.13 108.86
C GLN A 350 -86.05 68.52 107.48
N GLN A 351 -87.07 67.67 107.38
CA GLN A 351 -87.43 66.93 106.16
C GLN A 351 -87.74 67.80 104.92
N SER A 352 -88.06 69.08 105.10
CA SER A 352 -88.30 70.04 104.01
C SER A 352 -87.04 70.65 103.40
N SER A 353 -85.86 70.47 104.00
CA SER A 353 -84.59 71.02 103.50
C SER A 353 -83.88 70.03 102.56
N ASP A 354 -83.76 68.77 102.99
CA ASP A 354 -82.81 67.81 102.43
C ASP A 354 -83.21 67.31 101.01
N MET A 355 -84.50 67.39 100.65
CA MET A 355 -85.03 66.84 99.39
C MET A 355 -84.60 67.61 98.14
N ASP A 356 -84.47 68.94 98.22
CA ASP A 356 -84.06 69.78 97.09
C ASP A 356 -82.57 69.62 96.76
N GLU A 357 -81.75 69.21 97.73
CA GLU A 357 -80.32 68.98 97.55
C GLU A 357 -80.08 67.61 96.89
N LEU A 358 -80.76 66.56 97.34
CA LEU A 358 -80.71 65.21 96.76
C LEU A 358 -81.08 65.20 95.26
N LEU A 359 -82.03 66.05 94.83
CA LEU A 359 -82.38 66.18 93.41
C LEU A 359 -81.26 66.80 92.58
N ARG A 360 -80.52 67.78 93.12
CA ARG A 360 -79.37 68.41 92.45
C ARG A 360 -78.19 67.45 92.32
N GLU A 361 -77.92 66.65 93.35
CA GLU A 361 -76.89 65.61 93.31
C GLU A 361 -77.21 64.53 92.28
N LYS A 362 -78.45 64.04 92.22
CA LYS A 362 -78.91 63.07 91.23
C LYS A 362 -78.67 63.55 89.79
N ASP A 363 -78.97 64.82 89.51
CA ASP A 363 -78.75 65.41 88.19
C ASP A 363 -77.26 65.60 87.85
N ALA A 364 -76.43 65.92 88.85
CA ALA A 364 -74.97 65.99 88.68
C ALA A 364 -74.37 64.59 88.39
N LEU A 365 -74.79 63.57 89.14
CA LEU A 365 -74.38 62.17 88.92
C LEU A 365 -74.84 61.64 87.56
N SER A 366 -76.05 61.97 87.13
CA SER A 366 -76.57 61.61 85.80
C SER A 366 -75.72 62.18 84.65
N LYS A 367 -75.36 63.47 84.75
CA LYS A 367 -74.47 64.16 83.78
C LYS A 367 -73.05 63.57 83.81
N SER A 368 -72.53 63.24 84.99
CA SER A 368 -71.23 62.58 85.16
C SER A 368 -71.21 61.19 84.48
N LYS A 369 -72.24 60.36 84.73
CA LYS A 369 -72.39 59.04 84.10
C LYS A 369 -72.44 59.12 82.58
N TYR A 370 -73.22 60.03 82.01
CA TYR A 370 -73.29 60.22 80.55
C TYR A 370 -71.92 60.60 79.94
N ASN A 371 -71.17 61.48 80.60
CA ASN A 371 -69.82 61.87 80.15
C ASN A 371 -68.84 60.68 80.20
N LEU A 372 -68.91 59.85 81.25
CA LEU A 372 -68.10 58.63 81.37
C LEU A 372 -68.47 57.58 80.32
N GLU A 373 -69.77 57.38 80.04
CA GLU A 373 -70.24 56.48 78.98
C GLU A 373 -69.73 56.92 77.61
N ARG A 374 -69.73 58.23 77.34
CA ARG A 374 -69.15 58.81 76.10
C ARG A 374 -67.63 58.62 76.00
N GLN A 375 -66.90 58.76 77.10
CA GLN A 375 -65.45 58.49 77.15
C GLN A 375 -65.14 57.01 76.93
N CYS A 376 -65.87 56.11 77.58
CA CYS A 376 -65.76 54.65 77.38
C CYS A 376 -66.07 54.22 75.94
N TYR A 377 -66.98 54.92 75.25
CA TYR A 377 -67.24 54.69 73.83
C TYR A 377 -66.06 55.14 72.94
N ALA A 378 -65.55 56.36 73.15
CA ALA A 378 -64.40 56.88 72.40
C ALA A 378 -63.15 55.99 72.56
N LEU A 379 -62.79 55.65 73.80
CA LEU A 379 -61.68 54.75 74.11
C LEU A 379 -61.85 53.35 73.48
N ARG A 380 -63.10 52.86 73.31
CA ARG A 380 -63.34 51.59 72.61
C ARG A 380 -63.06 51.69 71.11
N VAL A 381 -63.40 52.82 70.48
CA VAL A 381 -63.10 53.05 69.06
C VAL A 381 -61.59 53.10 68.83
N GLU A 382 -60.86 53.90 69.63
CA GLU A 382 -59.38 53.99 69.59
C GLU A 382 -58.71 52.63 69.83
N LEU A 383 -59.24 51.84 70.76
CA LEU A 383 -58.75 50.50 71.08
C LEU A 383 -58.99 49.52 69.92
N ASP A 384 -60.12 49.60 69.22
CA ASP A 384 -60.39 48.76 68.04
C ASP A 384 -59.64 49.25 66.79
N GLU A 385 -59.30 50.53 66.67
CA GLU A 385 -58.42 51.07 65.62
C GLU A 385 -56.96 50.64 65.83
N THR A 386 -56.43 50.78 67.04
CA THR A 386 -55.07 50.31 67.38
C THR A 386 -54.94 48.78 67.28
N LYS A 387 -56.00 48.00 67.58
CA LYS A 387 -56.06 46.57 67.25
C LYS A 387 -55.95 46.31 65.74
N ARG A 388 -56.67 47.07 64.90
CA ARG A 388 -56.61 46.92 63.43
C ARG A 388 -55.20 47.21 62.92
N GLU A 389 -54.59 48.32 63.34
CA GLU A 389 -53.18 48.61 63.04
C GLU A 389 -52.24 47.48 63.47
N LEU A 390 -52.40 46.97 64.68
CA LEU A 390 -51.56 45.91 65.23
C LEU A 390 -51.75 44.58 64.47
N SER A 391 -52.96 44.28 63.98
CA SER A 391 -53.20 43.14 63.10
C SER A 391 -52.56 43.33 61.72
N GLY A 392 -52.66 44.51 61.09
CA GLY A 392 -51.97 44.83 59.84
C GLY A 392 -50.45 44.77 59.96
N LYS A 393 -49.88 45.34 61.04
CA LYS A 393 -48.45 45.28 61.37
C LYS A 393 -47.98 43.84 61.61
N ARG A 394 -48.81 42.96 62.18
CA ARG A 394 -48.52 41.52 62.30
C ARG A 394 -48.54 40.80 60.96
N VAL A 395 -49.53 41.05 60.10
CA VAL A 395 -49.63 40.45 58.76
C VAL A 395 -48.39 40.83 57.92
N ALA A 396 -48.07 42.12 57.85
CA ALA A 396 -46.88 42.61 57.16
C ALA A 396 -45.57 42.01 57.73
N ALA A 397 -45.47 41.80 59.05
CA ALA A 397 -44.33 41.12 59.66
C ALA A 397 -44.25 39.63 59.26
N THR A 398 -45.38 38.92 59.16
CA THR A 398 -45.39 37.52 58.67
C THR A 398 -45.09 37.42 57.17
N GLU A 399 -45.50 38.40 56.36
CA GLU A 399 -45.16 38.49 54.93
C GLU A 399 -43.65 38.74 54.75
N LEU A 400 -43.08 39.69 55.49
CA LEU A 400 -41.63 39.94 55.51
C LEU A 400 -40.83 38.73 56.01
N GLN A 401 -41.36 37.97 56.96
CA GLN A 401 -40.76 36.69 57.40
C GLN A 401 -40.83 35.62 56.30
N GLY A 402 -41.95 35.53 55.57
CA GLY A 402 -42.10 34.64 54.41
C GLY A 402 -41.05 34.97 53.33
N ILE A 403 -40.98 36.22 52.89
CA ILE A 403 -40.00 36.71 51.91
C ILE A 403 -38.57 36.46 52.38
N ALA A 404 -38.28 36.61 53.68
CA ALA A 404 -36.95 36.32 54.24
C ALA A 404 -36.61 34.82 54.26
N LEU A 405 -37.61 33.93 54.38
CA LEU A 405 -37.42 32.48 54.28
C LEU A 405 -37.26 32.04 52.81
N GLU A 406 -38.09 32.56 51.90
CA GLU A 406 -37.97 32.34 50.45
C GLU A 406 -36.62 32.83 49.92
N LYS A 407 -36.16 33.99 50.37
CA LYS A 407 -34.82 34.48 50.03
C LYS A 407 -33.73 33.51 50.51
N ARG A 408 -33.83 32.96 51.72
CA ARG A 408 -32.87 31.98 52.24
C ARG A 408 -32.89 30.65 51.49
N THR A 409 -34.05 30.15 51.07
CA THR A 409 -34.11 28.93 50.24
C THR A 409 -33.55 29.19 48.85
N LEU A 410 -33.85 30.34 48.24
CA LEU A 410 -33.24 30.75 46.96
C LEU A 410 -31.72 30.94 47.08
N GLU A 411 -31.21 31.53 48.16
CA GLU A 411 -29.77 31.63 48.44
C GLU A 411 -29.13 30.25 48.62
N TYR A 412 -29.79 29.32 49.34
CA TYR A 412 -29.31 27.93 49.47
C TYR A 412 -29.30 27.20 48.12
N HIS A 413 -30.38 27.28 47.33
CA HIS A 413 -30.44 26.68 46.00
C HIS A 413 -29.42 27.29 45.04
N LYS A 414 -29.22 28.62 45.09
CA LYS A 414 -28.18 29.30 44.33
C LYS A 414 -26.79 28.77 44.70
N ASN A 415 -26.47 28.71 45.98
CA ASN A 415 -25.16 28.22 46.45
C ASN A 415 -24.95 26.74 46.07
N ALA A 416 -25.99 25.91 46.15
CA ALA A 416 -25.94 24.50 45.71
C ALA A 416 -25.73 24.37 44.20
N LEU A 417 -26.37 25.22 43.39
CA LEU A 417 -26.15 25.29 41.94
C LEU A 417 -24.75 25.84 41.61
N GLU A 418 -24.24 26.84 42.33
CA GLU A 418 -22.86 27.33 42.17
C GLU A 418 -21.84 26.22 42.51
N LEU A 419 -22.08 25.43 43.57
CA LEU A 419 -21.26 24.25 43.87
C LEU A 419 -21.33 23.20 42.74
N GLN A 420 -22.53 22.84 42.26
CA GLN A 420 -22.67 21.89 41.14
C GLN A 420 -22.07 22.41 39.83
N ILE A 421 -22.16 23.70 39.55
CA ILE A 421 -21.51 24.33 38.39
C ILE A 421 -19.99 24.27 38.54
N ASN A 422 -19.45 24.48 39.73
CA ASN A 422 -18.01 24.33 40.00
C ASN A 422 -17.57 22.87 39.93
N GLU A 423 -18.35 21.91 40.44
CA GLU A 423 -18.09 20.47 40.29
C GLU A 423 -18.11 20.03 38.82
N LEU A 424 -19.07 20.53 38.03
CA LEU A 424 -19.14 20.28 36.59
C LEU A 424 -18.01 20.97 35.83
N ALA A 425 -17.63 22.20 36.20
CA ALA A 425 -16.49 22.90 35.61
C ALA A 425 -15.17 22.18 35.90
N ASN A 426 -14.95 21.78 37.16
CA ASN A 426 -13.80 20.96 37.57
C ASN A 426 -13.82 19.60 36.87
N SER A 427 -14.98 18.96 36.70
CA SER A 427 -15.12 17.69 35.98
C SER A 427 -14.81 17.84 34.49
N ILE A 428 -15.29 18.91 33.84
CA ILE A 428 -14.96 19.26 32.46
C ILE A 428 -13.47 19.60 32.33
N GLU A 429 -12.87 20.28 33.30
CA GLU A 429 -11.43 20.55 33.32
C GLU A 429 -10.62 19.25 33.52
N HIS A 430 -11.02 18.37 34.44
CA HIS A 430 -10.40 17.06 34.63
C HIS A 430 -10.52 16.18 33.38
N LEU A 431 -11.68 16.16 32.70
CA LEU A 431 -11.87 15.44 31.44
C LEU A 431 -11.06 16.07 30.29
N SER A 432 -11.01 17.40 30.20
CA SER A 432 -10.20 18.12 29.20
C SER A 432 -8.71 17.88 29.41
N ASN A 433 -8.24 17.92 30.66
CA ASN A 433 -6.85 17.69 31.01
C ASN A 433 -6.48 16.20 30.89
N ALA A 434 -7.39 15.27 31.21
CA ALA A 434 -7.21 13.84 30.90
C ALA A 434 -7.08 13.61 29.39
N GLN A 435 -7.96 14.20 28.57
CA GLN A 435 -7.87 14.13 27.10
C GLN A 435 -6.59 14.77 26.53
N LYS A 436 -6.00 15.74 27.22
CA LYS A 436 -4.72 16.37 26.84
C LYS A 436 -3.47 15.64 27.35
N THR A 437 -3.59 14.79 28.37
CA THR A 437 -2.43 14.13 29.04
C THR A 437 -2.38 12.63 28.83
N GLN A 438 -3.50 11.98 28.49
CA GLN A 438 -3.50 10.58 28.08
C GLN A 438 -3.09 10.44 26.61
N THR A 439 -1.78 10.30 26.38
CA THR A 439 -1.37 9.29 25.40
C THR A 439 -1.94 7.95 25.90
N PRO A 440 -2.58 7.12 25.05
CA PRO A 440 -3.42 6.02 25.52
C PRO A 440 -2.67 4.91 26.28
N PHE A 441 -1.33 4.93 26.24
CA PHE A 441 -0.47 4.01 26.99
C PHE A 441 0.72 4.78 27.61
N PRO A 442 0.56 5.42 28.79
CA PRO A 442 1.62 6.24 29.39
C PRO A 442 2.90 5.46 29.68
N ALA A 443 2.80 4.16 30.03
CA ALA A 443 3.96 3.29 30.22
C ALA A 443 4.73 3.01 28.90
N MET A 444 4.04 2.89 27.76
CA MET A 444 4.72 2.74 26.47
C MET A 444 5.32 4.07 26.00
N SER A 445 4.64 5.20 26.24
CA SER A 445 5.19 6.54 25.99
C SER A 445 6.48 6.80 26.78
N LEU A 446 6.65 6.19 27.97
CA LEU A 446 7.91 6.21 28.73
C LEU A 446 8.98 5.31 28.09
N MET A 447 8.64 4.08 27.67
CA MET A 447 9.56 3.21 26.92
C MET A 447 10.04 3.84 25.60
N ASP A 448 9.18 4.59 24.92
CA ASP A 448 9.53 5.34 23.71
C ASP A 448 10.43 6.55 24.00
N SER A 449 10.27 7.24 25.13
CA SER A 449 10.97 8.50 25.41
C SER A 449 12.26 8.34 26.22
N ASP A 450 12.30 7.45 27.20
CA ASP A 450 13.47 7.22 28.04
C ASP A 450 14.53 6.34 27.35
N THR A 451 15.72 6.89 27.16
CA THR A 451 16.86 6.21 26.53
C THR A 451 17.36 4.97 27.28
N GLN A 452 16.90 4.72 28.51
CA GLN A 452 17.27 3.55 29.31
C GLN A 452 16.50 2.27 28.89
N TYR A 453 15.27 2.39 28.39
CA TYR A 453 14.50 1.22 27.91
C TYR A 453 14.82 0.84 26.47
N ARG A 454 15.47 1.74 25.71
CA ARG A 454 15.97 1.50 24.34
C ARG A 454 17.28 0.70 24.35
N ALA A 455 17.26 -0.50 24.93
CA ALA A 455 18.38 -1.43 24.88
C ALA A 455 18.74 -1.76 23.41
N ARG A 456 20.01 -1.57 23.04
CA ARG A 456 20.50 -1.95 21.71
C ARG A 456 20.98 -3.40 21.74
N THR A 457 20.06 -4.34 21.56
CA THR A 457 20.40 -5.74 21.36
C THR A 457 21.16 -5.90 20.05
N GLU A 458 22.33 -6.54 20.08
CA GLU A 458 23.08 -6.89 18.89
C GLU A 458 22.39 -8.06 18.18
N LEU A 459 22.15 -7.93 16.88
CA LEU A 459 21.37 -8.90 16.10
C LEU A 459 22.30 -9.96 15.48
N GLU A 460 22.30 -11.16 16.07
CA GLU A 460 22.86 -12.34 15.40
C GLU A 460 21.99 -12.74 14.20
N THR A 461 22.63 -13.00 13.06
CA THR A 461 21.94 -13.46 11.85
C THR A 461 21.73 -14.97 11.92
N VAL A 462 20.47 -15.40 11.80
CA VAL A 462 20.04 -16.79 11.92
C VAL A 462 19.64 -17.31 10.54
N ASP A 463 20.33 -18.34 10.06
CA ASP A 463 20.15 -18.85 8.68
C ASP A 463 18.96 -19.81 8.52
N ASP A 464 18.49 -20.47 9.60
CA ASP A 464 17.48 -21.54 9.50
C ASP A 464 16.43 -21.50 10.64
N LEU A 465 15.22 -21.05 10.30
CA LEU A 465 14.15 -20.72 11.25
C LEU A 465 13.66 -21.94 12.07
N ASN A 466 13.75 -23.15 11.51
CA ASN A 466 13.34 -24.38 12.21
C ASN A 466 14.31 -24.74 13.34
N GLN A 467 15.63 -24.60 13.08
CA GLN A 467 16.67 -24.85 14.07
C GLN A 467 16.56 -23.84 15.21
N PHE A 468 16.35 -22.56 14.87
CA PHE A 468 16.10 -21.49 15.83
C PHE A 468 14.84 -21.72 16.69
N ALA A 469 13.74 -22.22 16.11
CA ALA A 469 12.54 -22.56 16.89
C ALA A 469 12.82 -23.66 17.94
N THR A 470 13.63 -24.67 17.62
CA THR A 470 14.06 -25.69 18.59
C THR A 470 15.06 -25.16 19.62
N GLU A 471 16.02 -24.32 19.23
CA GLU A 471 16.96 -23.69 20.18
C GLU A 471 16.24 -22.74 21.14
N LEU A 472 15.28 -21.96 20.63
CA LEU A 472 14.46 -21.05 21.43
C LEU A 472 13.51 -21.82 22.36
N GLN A 473 12.98 -22.97 21.95
CA GLN A 473 12.27 -23.90 22.86
C GLN A 473 13.18 -24.37 24.00
N HIS A 474 14.41 -24.81 23.70
CA HIS A 474 15.35 -25.25 24.73
C HIS A 474 15.79 -24.11 25.66
N ARG A 475 16.02 -22.89 25.13
CA ARG A 475 16.36 -21.69 25.92
C ARG A 475 15.19 -21.24 26.81
N ILE A 476 13.94 -21.34 26.34
CA ILE A 476 12.73 -21.07 27.15
C ILE A 476 12.58 -22.11 28.26
N ALA A 477 12.74 -23.40 27.96
CA ALA A 477 12.63 -24.48 28.94
C ALA A 477 13.69 -24.39 30.06
N GLN A 478 14.85 -23.78 29.78
CA GLN A 478 15.93 -23.54 30.75
C GLN A 478 15.93 -22.11 31.36
N ALA A 479 14.97 -21.25 31.02
CA ALA A 479 14.98 -19.85 31.45
C ALA A 479 14.64 -19.63 32.93
N GLU A 480 13.86 -20.50 33.56
CA GLU A 480 13.49 -20.40 34.98
C GLU A 480 14.19 -21.49 35.80
N GLU A 481 15.09 -21.10 36.71
CA GLU A 481 16.03 -21.97 37.44
C GLU A 481 15.37 -23.09 38.29
N HIS A 482 14.05 -23.05 38.46
CA HIS A 482 13.27 -23.95 39.32
C HIS A 482 12.01 -24.54 38.64
N VAL A 483 11.72 -24.24 37.36
CA VAL A 483 10.54 -24.77 36.64
C VAL A 483 10.85 -24.99 35.16
N GLU A 484 10.86 -26.25 34.72
CA GLU A 484 11.00 -26.62 33.31
C GLU A 484 9.66 -26.41 32.56
N LEU A 485 9.51 -25.26 31.89
CA LEU A 485 8.30 -24.90 31.14
C LEU A 485 8.37 -25.38 29.68
N PHE A 486 7.95 -26.62 29.44
CA PHE A 486 7.85 -27.20 28.10
C PHE A 486 6.59 -26.73 27.34
N TYR A 487 6.75 -25.71 26.49
CA TYR A 487 5.76 -25.33 25.47
C TYR A 487 5.97 -26.15 24.18
N PRO A 488 4.90 -26.51 23.45
CA PRO A 488 5.03 -27.22 22.18
C PRO A 488 5.63 -26.32 21.08
N LEU A 489 6.36 -26.91 20.14
CA LEU A 489 7.02 -26.19 19.03
C LEU A 489 6.04 -25.37 18.20
N GLU A 490 4.82 -25.86 18.02
CA GLU A 490 3.76 -25.18 17.26
C GLU A 490 3.37 -23.84 17.88
N GLU A 491 3.22 -23.76 19.21
CA GLU A 491 2.93 -22.50 19.92
C GLU A 491 4.09 -21.49 19.80
N ILE A 492 5.33 -21.99 19.84
CA ILE A 492 6.54 -21.16 19.68
C ILE A 492 6.68 -20.64 18.24
N GLN A 493 6.41 -21.47 17.24
CA GLN A 493 6.40 -21.07 15.83
C GLN A 493 5.28 -20.07 15.53
N VAL A 494 4.09 -20.24 16.13
CA VAL A 494 2.98 -19.28 16.03
C VAL A 494 3.33 -17.95 16.71
N LEU A 495 3.98 -17.97 17.88
CA LEU A 495 4.49 -16.77 18.55
C LEU A 495 5.53 -16.04 17.68
N LEU A 496 6.51 -16.77 17.13
CA LEU A 496 7.58 -16.21 16.30
C LEU A 496 7.05 -15.67 14.96
N GLY A 497 6.09 -16.35 14.33
CA GLY A 497 5.37 -15.85 13.16
C GLY A 497 4.53 -14.59 13.47
N GLY A 498 3.94 -14.53 14.67
CA GLY A 498 3.28 -13.33 15.18
C GLY A 498 4.24 -12.16 15.38
N LEU A 499 5.46 -12.41 15.88
CA LEU A 499 6.53 -11.41 16.05
C LEU A 499 7.06 -10.85 14.73
N ALA A 500 7.08 -11.67 13.67
CA ALA A 500 7.43 -11.21 12.33
C ALA A 500 6.34 -10.31 11.69
N MET A 501 5.08 -10.47 12.09
CA MET A 501 3.92 -9.78 11.50
C MET A 501 3.45 -8.53 12.27
N SER A 502 3.76 -8.45 13.57
CA SER A 502 3.30 -7.39 14.47
C SER A 502 4.31 -7.15 15.59
N GLN A 503 4.45 -5.90 16.04
CA GLN A 503 5.19 -5.54 17.25
C GLN A 503 4.34 -5.65 18.53
N LEU A 504 3.04 -5.92 18.39
CA LEU A 504 2.08 -6.06 19.49
C LEU A 504 1.46 -7.47 19.48
N HIS A 505 1.58 -8.17 20.61
CA HIS A 505 1.02 -9.50 20.83
C HIS A 505 0.10 -9.51 22.04
N ILE A 506 -1.06 -10.14 21.90
CA ILE A 506 -2.07 -10.25 22.95
C ILE A 506 -2.23 -11.73 23.31
N PHE A 507 -1.60 -12.15 24.40
CA PHE A 507 -1.77 -13.50 24.93
C PHE A 507 -3.17 -13.63 25.55
N GLN A 508 -4.08 -14.30 24.85
CA GLN A 508 -5.44 -14.60 25.32
C GLN A 508 -5.53 -16.03 25.87
N GLY A 509 -6.35 -16.26 26.91
CA GLY A 509 -6.57 -17.60 27.48
C GLY A 509 -7.02 -17.57 28.94
N ILE A 510 -7.52 -18.70 29.45
CA ILE A 510 -8.11 -18.85 30.79
C ILE A 510 -7.07 -18.52 31.89
N SER A 511 -7.48 -18.02 33.06
CA SER A 511 -6.53 -17.76 34.17
C SER A 511 -5.77 -19.04 34.56
N GLY A 512 -4.48 -18.91 34.86
CA GLY A 512 -3.58 -20.04 35.15
C GLY A 512 -2.87 -20.69 33.96
N THR A 513 -3.27 -20.43 32.70
CA THR A 513 -2.68 -21.08 31.50
C THR A 513 -1.29 -20.54 31.09
N GLY A 514 -0.39 -20.27 32.03
CA GLY A 514 1.02 -19.95 31.76
C GLY A 514 1.34 -18.68 30.97
N LYS A 515 0.36 -17.90 30.49
CA LYS A 515 0.58 -16.72 29.60
C LYS A 515 1.65 -15.74 30.10
N THR A 516 1.58 -15.36 31.38
CA THR A 516 2.55 -14.43 31.99
C THR A 516 3.92 -15.08 32.18
N SER A 517 3.99 -16.40 32.31
CA SER A 517 5.24 -17.17 32.36
C SER A 517 5.87 -17.29 30.98
N LEU A 518 5.08 -17.59 29.93
CA LEU A 518 5.55 -17.63 28.54
C LEU A 518 6.17 -16.30 28.13
N ALA A 519 5.50 -15.18 28.41
CA ALA A 519 6.02 -13.85 28.10
C ALA A 519 7.33 -13.53 28.84
N LYS A 520 7.47 -13.95 30.11
CA LYS A 520 8.70 -13.79 30.90
C LYS A 520 9.83 -14.70 30.41
N ALA A 521 9.57 -15.98 30.23
CA ALA A 521 10.55 -16.96 29.78
C ALA A 521 11.04 -16.65 28.35
N PHE A 522 10.16 -16.20 27.47
CA PHE A 522 10.53 -15.68 26.14
C PHE A 522 11.43 -14.45 26.24
N ALA A 523 11.05 -13.43 27.02
CA ALA A 523 11.85 -12.22 27.19
C ALA A 523 13.26 -12.53 27.76
N LYS A 524 13.33 -13.39 28.78
CA LYS A 524 14.60 -13.81 29.41
C LYS A 524 15.45 -14.68 28.47
N ALA A 525 14.84 -15.58 27.69
CA ALA A 525 15.54 -16.37 26.69
C ALA A 525 16.15 -15.50 25.56
N MET A 526 15.48 -14.39 25.23
CA MET A 526 15.92 -13.37 24.27
C MET A 526 16.85 -12.30 24.86
N GLY A 527 17.22 -12.38 26.15
CA GLY A 527 18.23 -11.51 26.78
C GLY A 527 17.70 -10.27 27.52
N GLY A 528 16.44 -10.29 27.98
CA GLY A 528 15.87 -9.29 28.91
C GLY A 528 16.03 -9.63 30.38
#